data_AF-A0A076HRB8-F1
#
_entry.id   AF-A0A076HRB8-F1
#
_cell.length_a   1.000
_cell.length_b   1.000
_cell.length_c   1.000
_cell.angle_alpha   90.00
_cell.angle_beta   90.00
_cell.angle_gamma   90.00
#
_symmetry.space_group_name_H-M   'P 1'
#
loop_
_entity.id
_entity.type
_entity.pdbx_description
1 polymer ?
#
loop_
_entity_poly.entity_id
_entity_poly.type
_entity_poly.pdbx_seq_one_letter_code
_entity_poly.pdbx_strand_id
1 'polypeptide(L)'
;MASGVALHSTGTLINQTEDKATLRQNSTNGMRLMRSEIERSMHLVLNKSEAFSDDQAHINLSDSRYTTLVSECKALAGNRPFKPVFGVKMIELNEPVLYGMSLGSGGFTIERCGAPLDPDGKYNETASVFLSRVLEDVGAIPCRKESELQEGESLATVCEEDGPTKADILNSTDFTFTAGKTPSRSERQPALRVETDTNYKLVKFIDPTEAEDTISESFINKLGVGDRQVTYQPLYFTAFARADKRVENFGDEGQGGPLTGAFFQNITSSNVRFVIDGSGSMSACVMWGDGYGSWRTFYDPNRGRYRDTRRICALTRMEALISEMTMILEQLPNNTKIGLTSFSSSGYRNNKEWSESTNGLVRLGDSGKRDSAIQFVNTLDNERVTRWGGTDPWNAIQKAFDDTETDTLYLMSDGQPNRDRNGGSWSSMDYQPTANHYAEGNINRKHNGEDRALIVNSTSLGLESPWLEQLSVLTQGYYNQVDKDSLTESQENIS
;
A
#
# COMPACT_ATOMS: atom_id res chain seq x y z
N MET A 1 -42.43 23.62 3.83
CA MET A 1 -41.15 23.55 4.56
C MET A 1 -40.36 22.24 4.35
N ALA A 2 -40.58 21.49 3.26
CA ALA A 2 -39.83 20.26 2.96
C ALA A 2 -38.66 20.47 1.97
N SER A 3 -38.77 21.45 1.06
CA SER A 3 -37.76 21.72 0.03
C SER A 3 -36.46 22.34 0.55
N GLY A 4 -36.51 23.10 1.66
CA GLY A 4 -35.33 23.71 2.27
C GLY A 4 -34.43 22.71 3.01
N VAL A 5 -35.01 21.67 3.62
CA VAL A 5 -34.27 20.60 4.30
C VAL A 5 -33.56 19.70 3.30
N ALA A 6 -34.22 19.38 2.17
CA ALA A 6 -33.63 18.58 1.09
C ALA A 6 -32.48 19.30 0.36
N LEU A 7 -32.57 20.63 0.18
CA LEU A 7 -31.48 21.43 -0.38
C LEU A 7 -30.29 21.55 0.57
N HIS A 8 -30.55 21.70 1.88
CA HIS A 8 -29.49 21.76 2.89
C HIS A 8 -28.79 20.40 3.08
N SER A 9 -29.53 19.29 3.03
CA SER A 9 -28.94 17.94 3.07
C SER A 9 -28.12 17.64 1.82
N THR A 10 -28.60 18.03 0.63
CA THR A 10 -27.86 17.87 -0.63
C THR A 10 -26.58 18.72 -0.64
N GLY A 11 -26.65 19.98 -0.19
CA GLY A 11 -25.47 20.84 -0.05
C GLY A 11 -24.45 20.30 0.95
N THR A 12 -24.90 19.71 2.05
CA THR A 12 -24.01 19.07 3.04
C THR A 12 -23.32 17.83 2.46
N LEU A 13 -24.06 16.99 1.73
CA LEU A 13 -23.50 15.81 1.05
C LEU A 13 -22.49 16.18 -0.05
N ILE A 14 -22.77 17.23 -0.82
CA ILE A 14 -21.84 17.74 -1.84
C ILE A 14 -20.55 18.24 -1.18
N ASN A 15 -20.66 19.06 -0.13
CA ASN A 15 -19.49 19.58 0.59
C ASN A 15 -18.68 18.45 1.24
N GLN A 16 -19.33 17.45 1.83
CA GLN A 16 -18.65 16.26 2.37
C GLN A 16 -17.92 15.48 1.28
N THR A 17 -18.50 15.37 0.09
CA THR A 17 -17.89 14.68 -1.06
C THR A 17 -16.68 15.45 -1.58
N GLU A 18 -16.75 16.77 -1.67
CA GLU A 18 -15.66 17.65 -2.09
C GLU A 18 -14.50 17.66 -1.06
N ASP A 19 -14.82 17.78 0.22
CA ASP A 19 -13.86 17.70 1.32
C ASP A 19 -13.13 16.35 1.32
N LYS A 20 -13.86 15.24 1.11
CA LYS A 20 -13.27 13.91 1.02
C LYS A 20 -12.38 13.74 -0.21
N ALA A 21 -12.79 14.27 -1.36
CA ALA A 21 -11.98 14.25 -2.58
C ALA A 21 -10.67 15.04 -2.41
N THR A 22 -10.75 16.22 -1.79
CA THR A 22 -9.58 17.05 -1.48
C THR A 22 -8.64 16.35 -0.50
N LEU A 23 -9.19 15.78 0.58
CA LEU A 23 -8.43 15.02 1.57
C LEU A 23 -7.68 13.84 0.91
N ARG A 24 -8.36 13.09 0.03
CA ARG A 24 -7.76 12.01 -0.75
C ARG A 24 -6.64 12.49 -1.66
N GLN A 25 -6.86 13.58 -2.39
CA GLN A 25 -5.85 14.10 -3.30
C GLN A 25 -4.58 14.53 -2.55
N ASN A 26 -4.75 15.21 -1.42
CA ASN A 26 -3.65 15.63 -0.56
C ASN A 26 -2.89 14.42 0.01
N SER A 27 -3.60 13.43 0.55
CA SER A 27 -2.96 12.23 1.10
C SER A 27 -2.24 11.42 0.02
N THR A 28 -2.84 11.26 -1.15
CA THR A 28 -2.22 10.55 -2.30
C THR A 28 -0.93 11.24 -2.74
N ASN A 29 -0.94 12.57 -2.85
CA ASN A 29 0.26 13.34 -3.22
C ASN A 29 1.37 13.22 -2.18
N GLY A 30 1.01 13.32 -0.89
CA GLY A 30 1.93 13.16 0.22
C GLY A 30 2.56 11.77 0.29
N MET A 31 1.74 10.72 0.22
CA MET A 31 2.22 9.34 0.18
C MET A 31 3.10 9.08 -1.04
N ARG A 32 2.78 9.65 -2.21
CA ARG A 32 3.62 9.52 -3.41
C ARG A 32 5.00 10.15 -3.21
N LEU A 33 5.08 11.34 -2.60
CA LEU A 33 6.35 11.96 -2.27
C LEU A 33 7.15 11.08 -1.30
N MET A 34 6.54 10.70 -0.18
CA MET A 34 7.16 9.87 0.85
C MET A 34 7.70 8.56 0.27
N ARG A 35 6.89 7.90 -0.55
CA ARG A 35 7.26 6.68 -1.26
C ARG A 35 8.47 6.90 -2.17
N SER A 36 8.47 7.96 -2.98
CA SER A 36 9.59 8.28 -3.87
C SER A 36 10.90 8.48 -3.10
N GLU A 37 10.86 9.10 -1.93
CA GLU A 37 12.08 9.31 -1.13
C GLU A 37 12.56 8.02 -0.47
N ILE A 38 11.63 7.24 0.09
CA ILE A 38 11.95 5.92 0.66
C ILE A 38 12.56 5.05 -0.42
N GLU A 39 11.99 5.02 -1.62
CA GLU A 39 12.51 4.23 -2.75
C GLU A 39 13.90 4.65 -3.21
N ARG A 40 14.25 5.94 -3.13
CA ARG A 40 15.62 6.43 -3.43
C ARG A 40 16.62 6.22 -2.29
N SER A 41 16.15 5.76 -1.12
CA SER A 41 17.00 5.62 0.05
C SER A 41 17.84 4.35 0.03
N MET A 42 18.94 4.39 0.76
CA MET A 42 19.79 3.24 1.04
C MET A 42 19.24 2.43 2.22
N HIS A 43 18.79 3.14 3.26
CA HIS A 43 18.21 2.58 4.48
C HIS A 43 17.42 3.67 5.23
N LEU A 44 16.67 3.24 6.25
CA LEU A 44 16.02 4.09 7.21
C LEU A 44 16.95 4.43 8.37
N VAL A 45 16.65 5.53 9.06
CA VAL A 45 17.30 5.97 10.29
C VAL A 45 16.20 6.14 11.33
N LEU A 46 16.24 5.39 12.44
CA LEU A 46 15.14 5.37 13.41
C LEU A 46 15.65 5.15 14.83
N ASN A 47 14.77 5.33 15.81
CA ASN A 47 15.03 4.91 17.18
C ASN A 47 14.40 3.54 17.40
N LYS A 48 15.14 2.63 18.04
CA LYS A 48 14.63 1.33 18.47
C LYS A 48 14.97 1.08 19.94
N SER A 49 14.19 0.22 20.60
CA SER A 49 14.41 -0.15 22.00
C SER A 49 15.54 -1.16 22.17
N GLU A 50 15.79 -1.97 21.13
CA GLU A 50 16.93 -2.88 21.07
C GLU A 50 18.26 -2.12 20.91
N ALA A 51 19.35 -2.66 21.44
CA ALA A 51 20.66 -2.07 21.22
C ALA A 51 21.04 -2.08 19.73
N PHE A 52 21.59 -0.97 19.25
CA PHE A 52 22.29 -0.95 17.97
C PHE A 52 23.68 -1.57 18.16
N SER A 53 24.08 -2.44 17.24
CA SER A 53 25.47 -2.86 17.13
C SER A 53 26.33 -1.72 16.57
N ASP A 54 27.66 -1.82 16.72
CA ASP A 54 28.59 -0.76 16.30
C ASP A 54 28.48 -0.46 14.79
N ASP A 55 28.30 -1.50 13.97
CA ASP A 55 28.07 -1.39 12.53
C ASP A 55 26.71 -0.78 12.19
N GLN A 56 25.74 -0.80 13.12
CA GLN A 56 24.42 -0.20 12.99
C GLN A 56 24.32 1.21 13.59
N ALA A 57 25.41 1.82 14.07
CA ALA A 57 25.33 3.17 14.63
C ALA A 57 24.73 4.18 13.62
N HIS A 58 24.98 3.98 12.32
CA HIS A 58 24.52 4.86 11.24
C HIS A 58 23.02 4.80 10.94
N ILE A 59 22.29 3.84 11.52
CA ILE A 59 20.82 3.75 11.42
C ILE A 59 20.12 4.25 12.69
N ASN A 60 20.88 4.61 13.73
CA ASN A 60 20.35 5.11 14.99
C ASN A 60 20.07 6.62 14.89
N LEU A 61 18.80 7.02 14.95
CA LEU A 61 18.41 8.43 14.89
C LEU A 61 18.93 9.25 16.09
N SER A 62 19.21 8.60 17.22
CA SER A 62 19.81 9.23 18.40
C SER A 62 21.34 9.34 18.34
N ASP A 63 21.98 8.91 17.25
CA ASP A 63 23.41 9.10 17.06
C ASP A 63 23.76 10.59 16.97
N SER A 64 24.94 10.94 17.50
CA SER A 64 25.47 12.31 17.48
C SER A 64 25.46 12.97 16.09
N ARG A 65 25.59 12.18 15.03
CA ARG A 65 25.53 12.65 13.63
C ARG A 65 24.24 13.38 13.29
N TYR A 66 23.10 12.94 13.84
CA TYR A 66 21.79 13.48 13.48
C TYR A 66 21.25 14.52 14.48
N THR A 67 21.99 14.79 15.57
CA THR A 67 21.54 15.70 16.63
C THR A 67 21.31 17.13 16.11
N THR A 68 22.16 17.60 15.18
CA THR A 68 22.03 18.93 14.56
C THR A 68 20.76 19.01 13.73
N LEU A 69 20.54 18.05 12.83
CA LEU A 69 19.35 17.98 11.98
C LEU A 69 18.06 17.90 12.79
N VAL A 70 18.00 17.01 13.79
CA VAL A 70 16.82 16.87 14.65
C VAL A 70 16.51 18.16 15.39
N SER A 71 17.55 18.87 15.87
CA SER A 71 17.42 20.17 16.52
C SER A 71 16.91 21.25 15.55
N GLU A 72 17.42 21.28 14.32
CA GLU A 72 16.98 22.22 13.28
C GLU A 72 15.52 21.99 12.89
N CYS A 73 15.11 20.74 12.70
CA CYS A 73 13.70 20.40 12.41
C CYS A 73 12.75 20.83 13.53
N LYS A 74 13.15 20.63 14.80
CA LYS A 74 12.38 21.11 15.95
C LYS A 74 12.30 22.64 15.99
N ALA A 75 13.38 23.34 15.65
CA ALA A 75 13.40 24.80 15.58
C ALA A 75 12.48 25.32 14.46
N LEU A 76 12.48 24.68 13.28
CA LEU A 76 11.62 25.01 12.15
C LEU A 76 10.13 24.78 12.45
N ALA A 77 9.81 23.79 13.29
CA ALA A 77 8.43 23.55 13.75
C ALA A 77 7.92 24.66 14.69
N GLY A 78 8.83 25.47 15.25
CA GLY A 78 8.53 26.58 16.15
C GLY A 78 7.89 26.10 17.44
N ASN A 79 6.68 26.59 17.73
CA ASN A 79 5.93 26.20 18.93
C ASN A 79 5.19 24.86 18.78
N ARG A 80 5.18 24.27 17.58
CA ARG A 80 4.52 22.99 17.34
C ARG A 80 5.51 21.86 17.65
N PRO A 81 5.09 20.79 18.34
CA PRO A 81 5.95 19.62 18.51
C PRO A 81 6.31 19.02 17.15
N PHE A 82 7.59 18.68 16.97
CA PHE A 82 8.04 17.80 15.89
C PHE A 82 8.65 16.55 16.51
N LYS A 83 7.98 15.41 16.32
CA LYS A 83 8.38 14.10 16.83
C LYS A 83 8.82 13.22 15.67
N PRO A 84 10.14 13.06 15.43
CA PRO A 84 10.63 12.17 14.39
C PRO A 84 10.08 10.75 14.58
N VAL A 85 9.57 10.16 13.50
CA VAL A 85 9.13 8.76 13.44
C VAL A 85 10.23 7.93 12.80
N PHE A 86 10.67 8.33 11.61
CA PHE A 86 11.79 7.72 10.88
C PHE A 86 12.47 8.76 10.00
N GLY A 87 13.72 8.49 9.64
CA GLY A 87 14.51 9.22 8.66
C GLY A 87 14.82 8.35 7.46
N VAL A 88 15.03 8.99 6.32
CA VAL A 88 15.27 8.35 5.03
C VAL A 88 16.66 8.78 4.57
N LYS A 89 17.63 7.86 4.59
CA LYS A 89 19.01 8.16 4.21
C LYS A 89 19.24 7.82 2.74
N MET A 90 19.35 8.85 1.91
CA MET A 90 19.63 8.73 0.48
C MET A 90 21.13 8.83 0.21
N ILE A 91 21.59 8.24 -0.90
CA ILE A 91 22.99 8.30 -1.32
C ILE A 91 23.41 9.71 -1.77
N GLU A 92 22.46 10.45 -2.34
CA GLU A 92 22.63 11.81 -2.84
C GLU A 92 22.65 12.86 -1.72
N LEU A 93 22.32 12.45 -0.48
CA LEU A 93 22.23 13.35 0.66
C LEU A 93 23.24 13.04 1.75
N ASN A 94 23.83 14.05 2.37
CA ASN A 94 24.69 13.95 3.54
C ASN A 94 23.89 13.68 4.83
N GLU A 95 22.76 14.37 4.98
CA GLU A 95 21.81 14.22 6.08
C GLU A 95 20.56 13.44 5.61
N PRO A 96 19.93 12.62 6.46
CA PRO A 96 18.67 11.98 6.10
C PRO A 96 17.53 13.01 5.98
N VAL A 97 16.47 12.67 5.26
CA VAL A 97 15.19 13.41 5.34
C VAL A 97 14.36 12.81 6.46
N LEU A 98 13.95 13.60 7.45
CA LEU A 98 13.16 13.15 8.59
C LEU A 98 11.66 13.28 8.31
N TYR A 99 10.93 12.21 8.61
CA TYR A 99 9.48 12.19 8.67
C TYR A 99 9.07 12.18 10.14
N GLY A 100 8.34 13.21 10.56
CA GLY A 100 7.94 13.41 11.95
C GLY A 100 6.49 13.78 12.10
N MET A 101 5.91 13.41 13.24
CA MET A 101 4.57 13.82 13.62
C MET A 101 4.58 15.22 14.20
N SER A 102 3.59 16.02 13.78
CA SER A 102 3.41 17.42 14.16
C SER A 102 1.93 17.77 14.23
N LEU A 103 1.62 19.02 14.58
CA LEU A 103 0.25 19.53 14.66
C LEU A 103 -0.12 20.37 13.43
N GLY A 104 -1.32 20.11 12.90
CA GLY A 104 -1.97 20.87 11.83
C GLY A 104 -3.13 21.72 12.36
N SER A 105 -3.91 22.30 11.45
CA SER A 105 -5.05 23.16 11.76
C SER A 105 -6.22 22.45 12.47
N GLY A 106 -6.35 21.13 12.32
CA GLY A 106 -7.45 20.35 12.90
C GLY A 106 -7.05 19.05 13.60
N GLY A 107 -5.80 18.61 13.47
CA GLY A 107 -5.38 17.29 13.92
C GLY A 107 -3.88 17.08 13.86
N PHE A 108 -3.47 15.82 13.79
CA PHE A 108 -2.07 15.46 13.63
C PHE A 108 -1.68 15.52 12.15
N THR A 109 -0.39 15.69 11.89
CA THR A 109 0.17 15.76 10.54
C THR A 109 1.49 15.02 10.48
N ILE A 110 1.81 14.43 9.33
CA ILE A 110 3.18 13.99 9.04
C ILE A 110 3.88 15.13 8.30
N GLU A 111 4.96 15.63 8.89
CA GLU A 111 5.82 16.64 8.29
C GLU A 111 7.15 16.00 7.87
N ARG A 112 7.59 16.37 6.66
CA ARG A 112 8.91 16.08 6.11
C ARG A 112 9.83 17.25 6.45
N CYS A 113 10.99 16.95 7.03
CA CYS A 113 12.06 17.89 7.32
C CYS A 113 13.36 17.42 6.65
N GLY A 114 13.92 18.22 5.76
CA GLY A 114 15.17 17.88 5.09
C GLY A 114 15.51 18.84 3.95
N ALA A 115 16.46 18.44 3.11
CA ALA A 115 16.84 19.22 1.93
C ALA A 115 15.64 19.45 0.98
N PRO A 116 15.52 20.64 0.36
CA PRO A 116 14.52 20.92 -0.67
C PRO A 116 14.71 20.07 -1.91
N LEU A 117 13.57 19.65 -2.46
CA LEU A 117 13.45 18.94 -3.73
C LEU A 117 13.08 19.97 -4.79
N ASP A 118 13.96 20.16 -5.77
CA ASP A 118 13.72 21.05 -6.90
C ASP A 118 12.67 20.45 -7.85
N PRO A 119 12.04 21.26 -8.73
CA PRO A 119 11.02 20.78 -9.67
C PRO A 119 11.54 19.72 -10.66
N ASP A 120 12.85 19.65 -10.89
CA ASP A 120 13.51 18.63 -11.70
C ASP A 120 13.76 17.32 -10.92
N GLY A 121 13.35 17.27 -9.65
CA GLY A 121 13.43 16.09 -8.79
C GLY A 121 14.79 15.87 -8.14
N LYS A 122 15.70 16.86 -8.19
CA LYS A 122 17.01 16.82 -7.52
C LYS A 122 16.96 17.50 -6.16
N TYR A 123 17.79 17.04 -5.24
CA TYR A 123 17.93 17.71 -3.96
C TYR A 123 18.94 18.85 -4.02
N ASN A 124 18.57 19.97 -3.43
CA ASN A 124 19.50 21.07 -3.21
C ASN A 124 20.03 21.01 -1.77
N GLU A 125 21.15 20.31 -1.58
CA GLU A 125 21.81 20.16 -0.28
C GLU A 125 22.39 21.46 0.28
N THR A 126 22.64 22.45 -0.58
CA THR A 126 23.22 23.73 -0.16
C THR A 126 22.18 24.70 0.38
N ALA A 127 20.90 24.43 0.10
CA ALA A 127 19.80 25.19 0.64
C ALA A 127 19.53 24.77 2.10
N SER A 128 18.98 25.71 2.86
CA SER A 128 18.57 25.45 4.24
C SER A 128 17.53 24.32 4.30
N VAL A 129 17.62 23.50 5.34
CA VAL A 129 16.59 22.53 5.67
C VAL A 129 15.24 23.25 5.79
N PHE A 130 14.17 22.61 5.33
CA PHE A 130 12.82 23.15 5.46
C PHE A 130 11.86 22.06 5.93
N LEU A 131 10.76 22.51 6.52
CA LEU A 131 9.68 21.69 7.03
C LEU A 131 8.48 21.83 6.09
N SER A 132 7.90 20.70 5.69
CA SER A 132 6.75 20.65 4.80
C SER A 132 5.75 19.59 5.24
N ARG A 133 4.46 19.88 5.11
CA ARG A 133 3.41 18.91 5.41
C ARG A 133 3.30 17.90 4.27
N VAL A 134 3.31 16.63 4.62
CA VAL A 134 3.18 15.51 3.69
C VAL A 134 1.79 14.94 3.80
N LEU A 135 1.37 14.55 5.01
CA LEU A 135 0.01 14.11 5.30
C LEU A 135 -0.62 15.07 6.30
N GLU A 136 -1.78 15.63 5.93
CA GLU A 136 -2.61 16.41 6.82
C GLU A 136 -3.74 15.56 7.38
N ASP A 137 -4.31 16.02 8.50
CA ASP A 137 -5.51 15.43 9.10
C ASP A 137 -5.34 13.95 9.48
N VAL A 138 -4.15 13.53 9.91
CA VAL A 138 -3.95 12.23 10.57
C VAL A 138 -4.88 12.17 11.76
N GLY A 139 -5.73 11.14 11.76
CA GLY A 139 -6.79 11.03 12.73
C GLY A 139 -6.29 10.80 14.14
N ALA A 140 -7.19 10.93 15.10
CA ALA A 140 -6.95 10.55 16.48
C ALA A 140 -7.76 9.30 16.79
N ILE A 141 -7.22 8.38 17.59
CA ILE A 141 -7.98 7.24 18.10
C ILE A 141 -9.17 7.81 18.90
N PRO A 142 -10.42 7.44 18.56
CA PRO A 142 -11.59 7.97 19.21
C PRO A 142 -11.63 7.56 20.69
N CYS A 143 -12.18 8.43 21.51
CA CYS A 143 -12.50 8.10 22.89
C CYS A 143 -13.70 7.16 22.92
N ARG A 144 -13.65 6.13 23.76
CA ARG A 144 -14.85 5.34 24.06
C ARG A 144 -15.86 6.21 24.79
N LYS A 145 -17.14 6.03 24.49
CA LYS A 145 -18.22 6.66 25.26
C LYS A 145 -18.51 5.82 26.51
N GLU A 146 -18.98 6.47 27.57
CA GLU A 146 -19.42 5.79 28.79
C GLU A 146 -20.50 4.72 28.52
N SER A 147 -21.36 4.96 27.53
CA SER A 147 -22.38 4.01 27.06
C SER A 147 -21.83 2.78 26.32
N GLU A 148 -20.55 2.78 25.96
CA GLU A 148 -19.87 1.72 25.22
C GLU A 148 -19.02 0.83 26.15
N LEU A 149 -18.96 1.14 27.45
CA LEU A 149 -18.26 0.34 28.46
C LEU A 149 -19.05 -0.92 28.81
N GLN A 150 -18.37 -2.05 28.90
CA GLN A 150 -18.93 -3.30 29.41
C GLN A 150 -18.92 -3.34 30.94
N GLU A 151 -19.76 -4.18 31.55
CA GLU A 151 -19.84 -4.32 33.01
C GLU A 151 -18.50 -4.82 33.59
N GLY A 152 -17.82 -3.94 34.35
CA GLY A 152 -16.48 -4.20 34.90
C GLY A 152 -15.35 -3.40 34.23
N GLU A 153 -15.61 -2.71 33.12
CA GLU A 153 -14.66 -1.76 32.53
C GLU A 153 -14.66 -0.42 33.30
N SER A 154 -13.48 0.21 33.42
CA SER A 154 -13.30 1.45 34.18
C SER A 154 -13.72 2.68 33.39
N LEU A 155 -14.27 3.69 34.07
CA LEU A 155 -14.47 5.04 33.50
C LEU A 155 -13.17 5.72 33.05
N ALA A 156 -12.00 5.21 33.44
CA ALA A 156 -10.70 5.72 33.01
C ALA A 156 -10.45 5.60 31.48
N THR A 157 -11.20 4.78 30.76
CA THR A 157 -11.14 4.69 29.29
C THR A 157 -12.07 5.68 28.57
N VAL A 158 -12.90 6.42 29.32
CA VAL A 158 -13.68 7.54 28.79
C VAL A 158 -12.83 8.80 28.95
N CYS A 159 -12.51 9.45 27.84
CA CYS A 159 -11.65 10.62 27.92
C CYS A 159 -12.35 11.79 28.62
N GLU A 160 -11.69 12.39 29.60
CA GLU A 160 -12.18 13.57 30.31
C GLU A 160 -12.32 14.79 29.37
N GLU A 161 -13.39 15.58 29.53
CA GLU A 161 -13.60 16.82 28.76
C GLU A 161 -12.40 17.78 28.86
N ASP A 162 -11.72 17.82 30.01
CA ASP A 162 -10.54 18.66 30.29
C ASP A 162 -9.19 17.91 30.19
N GLY A 163 -9.14 16.81 29.43
CA GLY A 163 -7.91 16.02 29.28
C GLY A 163 -6.77 16.74 28.52
N PRO A 164 -5.60 16.08 28.36
CA PRO A 164 -4.40 16.70 27.81
C PRO A 164 -4.62 17.27 26.40
N THR A 165 -3.92 18.38 26.08
CA THR A 165 -4.02 18.98 24.74
C THR A 165 -3.40 18.06 23.69
N LYS A 166 -3.75 18.24 22.40
CA LYS A 166 -3.12 17.51 21.29
C LYS A 166 -1.59 17.65 21.28
N ALA A 167 -1.06 18.80 21.73
CA ALA A 167 0.37 19.02 21.87
C ALA A 167 0.98 18.17 23.00
N ASP A 168 0.31 18.09 24.15
CA ASP A 168 0.76 17.26 25.27
C ASP A 168 0.71 15.77 24.90
N ILE A 169 -0.35 15.34 24.24
CA ILE A 169 -0.51 13.97 23.72
C ILE A 169 0.63 13.65 22.74
N LEU A 170 0.89 14.51 21.75
CA LEU A 170 1.97 14.28 20.80
C LEU A 170 3.34 14.28 21.50
N ASN A 171 3.53 15.13 22.50
CA ASN A 171 4.77 15.20 23.27
C ASN A 171 5.04 13.93 24.08
N SER A 172 4.00 13.26 24.58
CA SER A 172 4.10 12.00 25.31
C SER A 172 4.00 10.75 24.42
N THR A 173 3.61 10.89 23.16
CA THR A 173 3.52 9.78 22.21
C THR A 173 4.91 9.27 21.84
N ASP A 174 5.12 7.96 22.00
CA ASP A 174 6.36 7.28 21.62
C ASP A 174 6.28 6.69 20.21
N PHE A 175 7.35 6.86 19.45
CA PHE A 175 7.55 6.31 18.10
C PHE A 175 8.80 5.41 18.03
N THR A 176 9.36 5.01 19.17
CA THR A 176 10.49 4.08 19.24
C THR A 176 10.06 2.69 18.78
N PHE A 177 10.79 2.14 17.82
CA PHE A 177 10.51 0.81 17.28
C PHE A 177 10.89 -0.28 18.30
N THR A 178 10.06 -1.31 18.43
CA THR A 178 10.35 -2.52 19.19
C THR A 178 9.88 -3.70 18.34
N ALA A 179 10.76 -4.68 18.12
CA ALA A 179 10.55 -5.78 17.17
C ALA A 179 10.04 -5.28 15.80
N GLY A 180 10.66 -4.21 15.29
CA GLY A 180 10.32 -3.62 13.99
C GLY A 180 9.00 -2.84 13.95
N LYS A 181 8.33 -2.56 15.07
CA LYS A 181 7.05 -1.81 15.10
C LYS A 181 7.06 -0.65 16.10
N THR A 182 6.42 0.46 15.76
CA THR A 182 6.08 1.48 16.78
C THR A 182 4.99 0.96 17.73
N PRO A 183 4.85 1.50 18.96
CA PRO A 183 3.81 1.05 19.91
C PRO A 183 2.39 1.20 19.36
N SER A 184 1.45 0.39 19.87
CA SER A 184 0.02 0.58 19.64
C SER A 184 -0.46 1.90 20.24
N ARG A 185 -1.57 2.41 19.70
CA ARG A 185 -2.12 3.72 19.96
C ARG A 185 -3.33 3.61 20.86
N SER A 186 -3.35 4.45 21.89
CA SER A 186 -4.48 4.61 22.79
C SER A 186 -5.32 5.82 22.39
N GLU A 187 -6.40 6.06 23.12
CA GLU A 187 -7.34 7.15 22.87
C GLU A 187 -6.64 8.50 22.73
N ARG A 188 -7.13 9.32 21.79
CA ARG A 188 -6.62 10.65 21.39
C ARG A 188 -5.21 10.67 20.78
N GLN A 189 -4.45 9.57 20.82
CA GLN A 189 -3.17 9.49 20.11
C GLN A 189 -3.38 9.48 18.60
N PRO A 190 -2.37 9.90 17.82
CA PRO A 190 -2.46 9.83 16.36
C PRO A 190 -2.69 8.40 15.88
N ALA A 191 -3.63 8.23 14.95
CA ALA A 191 -3.98 6.99 14.29
C ALA A 191 -2.93 6.60 13.22
N LEU A 192 -1.68 6.52 13.65
CA LEU A 192 -0.53 6.14 12.83
C LEU A 192 0.34 5.15 13.60
N ARG A 193 0.58 4.01 12.99
CA ARG A 193 1.55 3.04 13.47
C ARG A 193 2.34 2.46 12.31
N VAL A 194 3.64 2.28 12.52
CA VAL A 194 4.59 1.95 11.47
C VAL A 194 5.31 0.63 11.78
N GLU A 195 5.45 -0.21 10.76
CA GLU A 195 6.27 -1.42 10.75
C GLU A 195 7.43 -1.28 9.77
N THR A 196 8.58 -1.87 10.12
CA THR A 196 9.79 -1.96 9.32
C THR A 196 10.34 -3.39 9.32
N ASP A 197 11.24 -3.70 8.38
CA ASP A 197 11.90 -5.00 8.27
C ASP A 197 13.22 -5.05 9.05
N THR A 198 13.81 -6.25 9.13
CA THR A 198 15.10 -6.49 9.80
C THR A 198 16.26 -5.64 9.27
N ASN A 199 16.21 -5.21 8.01
CA ASN A 199 17.26 -4.41 7.38
C ASN A 199 16.96 -2.91 7.40
N TYR A 200 15.84 -2.51 8.02
CA TYR A 200 15.42 -1.12 8.12
C TYR A 200 15.32 -0.44 6.75
N LYS A 201 14.67 -1.10 5.80
CA LYS A 201 14.41 -0.63 4.45
C LYS A 201 12.93 -0.45 4.16
N LEU A 202 12.05 -1.07 4.94
CA LEU A 202 10.59 -1.00 4.81
C LEU A 202 9.96 0.09 5.68
N VAL A 203 9.00 0.81 5.13
CA VAL A 203 8.00 1.57 5.88
C VAL A 203 6.62 1.08 5.50
N LYS A 204 5.89 0.49 6.45
CA LYS A 204 4.51 0.03 6.28
C LYS A 204 3.62 0.68 7.33
N PHE A 205 2.49 1.24 6.91
CA PHE A 205 1.45 1.65 7.87
C PHE A 205 0.61 0.44 8.24
N ILE A 206 0.41 0.25 9.53
CA ILE A 206 -0.31 -0.89 10.10
C ILE A 206 -1.46 -0.41 10.98
N ASP A 207 -2.31 -1.36 11.40
CA ASP A 207 -3.33 -1.18 12.41
C ASP A 207 -2.74 -0.43 13.63
N PRO A 208 -3.29 0.75 13.99
CA PRO A 208 -2.76 1.54 15.08
C PRO A 208 -3.09 0.99 16.46
N THR A 209 -4.15 0.21 16.70
CA THR A 209 -4.60 -0.16 18.06
C THR A 209 -4.25 -1.60 18.46
N GLU A 210 -4.07 -2.53 17.50
CA GLU A 210 -3.90 -3.98 17.74
C GLU A 210 -5.07 -4.66 18.46
N ALA A 211 -6.19 -3.95 18.67
CA ALA A 211 -7.35 -4.48 19.38
C ALA A 211 -8.34 -5.12 18.40
N GLU A 212 -9.19 -6.02 18.91
CA GLU A 212 -10.42 -6.41 18.18
C GLU A 212 -11.42 -5.24 18.25
N ASP A 213 -11.09 -4.15 17.58
CA ASP A 213 -11.93 -2.96 17.46
C ASP A 213 -12.34 -2.72 15.98
N THR A 214 -12.94 -1.57 15.71
CA THR A 214 -13.39 -1.21 14.36
C THR A 214 -12.31 -0.48 13.56
N ILE A 215 -11.11 -0.29 14.11
CA ILE A 215 -9.99 0.44 13.52
C ILE A 215 -8.94 -0.59 13.08
N SER A 216 -9.05 -1.05 11.85
CA SER A 216 -8.09 -1.99 11.26
C SER A 216 -6.91 -1.32 10.56
N GLU A 217 -6.96 0.01 10.38
CA GLU A 217 -5.98 0.76 9.59
C GLU A 217 -5.65 2.12 10.19
N SER A 218 -4.43 2.59 9.92
CA SER A 218 -4.09 4.00 10.09
C SER A 218 -5.03 4.84 9.21
N PHE A 219 -5.41 6.05 9.62
CA PHE A 219 -6.41 6.82 8.88
C PHE A 219 -6.25 8.33 8.99
N ILE A 220 -6.85 9.03 8.04
CA ILE A 220 -7.03 10.48 8.05
C ILE A 220 -8.51 10.83 8.18
N ASN A 221 -8.80 11.91 8.91
CA ASN A 221 -10.16 12.42 9.04
C ASN A 221 -10.18 13.94 9.20
N LYS A 222 -11.11 14.59 8.48
CA LYS A 222 -11.43 15.98 8.71
C LYS A 222 -12.56 16.07 9.73
N LEU A 223 -12.35 16.84 10.79
CA LEU A 223 -13.37 17.12 11.81
C LEU A 223 -14.12 18.42 11.44
N GLY A 224 -15.43 18.43 11.67
CA GLY A 224 -16.32 19.56 11.48
C GLY A 224 -16.55 20.31 12.79
N VAL A 225 -17.51 21.24 12.76
CA VAL A 225 -17.88 22.03 13.96
C VAL A 225 -18.36 21.08 15.07
N GLY A 226 -17.74 21.21 16.26
CA GLY A 226 -18.03 20.37 17.43
C GLY A 226 -17.42 18.97 17.35
N ASP A 227 -16.25 18.82 16.72
CA ASP A 227 -15.47 17.57 16.58
C ASP A 227 -16.23 16.40 15.94
N ARG A 228 -17.32 16.69 15.21
CA ARG A 228 -18.03 15.67 14.43
C ARG A 228 -17.20 15.28 13.24
N GLN A 229 -16.95 13.99 13.08
CA GLN A 229 -16.24 13.47 11.93
C GLN A 229 -16.99 13.78 10.64
N VAL A 230 -16.35 14.53 9.74
CA VAL A 230 -16.90 14.91 8.42
C VAL A 230 -16.47 13.89 7.37
N THR A 231 -15.24 13.38 7.48
CA THR A 231 -14.68 12.40 6.55
C THR A 231 -13.90 11.30 7.28
N TYR A 232 -13.82 10.11 6.69
CA TYR A 232 -12.93 9.02 7.10
C TYR A 232 -12.28 8.45 5.84
N GLN A 233 -10.96 8.30 5.87
CA GLN A 233 -10.22 7.61 4.83
C GLN A 233 -9.09 6.78 5.46
N PRO A 234 -9.14 5.45 5.33
CA PRO A 234 -8.01 4.59 5.64
C PRO A 234 -6.77 4.98 4.83
N LEU A 235 -5.60 4.85 5.44
CA LEU A 235 -4.29 5.02 4.82
C LEU A 235 -3.63 3.66 4.64
N TYR A 236 -3.47 3.26 3.39
CA TYR A 236 -2.69 2.08 3.02
C TYR A 236 -1.36 2.56 2.44
N PHE A 237 -0.26 2.23 3.11
CA PHE A 237 1.06 2.68 2.70
C PHE A 237 2.11 1.59 2.95
N THR A 238 2.87 1.29 1.90
CA THR A 238 4.05 0.42 1.95
C THR A 238 5.10 0.96 0.98
N ALA A 239 6.34 1.14 1.42
CA ALA A 239 7.47 1.56 0.59
C ALA A 239 8.80 0.96 1.07
N PHE A 240 9.78 0.81 0.16
CA PHE A 240 11.07 0.15 0.44
C PHE A 240 12.27 0.92 -0.10
N ALA A 241 13.40 0.90 0.61
CA ALA A 241 14.67 1.44 0.16
C ALA A 241 15.31 0.63 -0.98
N ARG A 242 15.58 1.27 -2.14
CA ARG A 242 16.13 0.61 -3.35
C ARG A 242 17.58 0.94 -3.70
N ALA A 243 18.20 1.94 -3.09
CA ALA A 243 19.50 2.45 -3.55
C ALA A 243 20.72 1.67 -3.01
N ASP A 244 20.52 0.74 -2.08
CA ASP A 244 21.62 -0.09 -1.57
C ASP A 244 21.71 -1.41 -2.34
N LYS A 245 22.79 -1.54 -3.13
CA LYS A 245 23.10 -2.71 -3.98
C LYS A 245 23.59 -3.94 -3.20
N ARG A 246 23.85 -3.85 -1.88
CA ARG A 246 24.38 -4.97 -1.06
C ARG A 246 23.33 -5.97 -0.60
N VAL A 247 22.27 -6.09 -1.38
CA VAL A 247 21.04 -6.81 -1.08
C VAL A 247 21.15 -8.30 -1.47
N GLU A 248 22.27 -8.93 -1.14
CA GLU A 248 22.42 -10.37 -1.35
C GLU A 248 21.73 -11.19 -0.26
N ASN A 249 21.51 -10.65 0.95
CA ASN A 249 21.08 -11.42 2.12
C ASN A 249 19.80 -10.91 2.80
N PHE A 250 18.65 -11.01 2.11
CA PHE A 250 17.34 -10.92 2.76
C PHE A 250 16.97 -12.25 3.47
N GLY A 251 17.82 -12.71 4.39
CA GLY A 251 17.63 -13.99 5.09
C GLY A 251 17.74 -15.23 4.18
N ASP A 252 17.92 -16.40 4.80
CA ASP A 252 18.26 -17.69 4.15
C ASP A 252 17.64 -17.90 2.76
N GLU A 253 18.53 -18.06 1.77
CA GLU A 253 18.35 -18.66 0.45
C GLU A 253 16.88 -18.93 0.06
N GLY A 254 16.23 -17.93 -0.53
CA GLY A 254 14.91 -18.08 -1.13
C GLY A 254 14.53 -16.86 -1.94
N GLN A 255 13.70 -17.06 -2.96
CA GLN A 255 13.15 -16.05 -3.89
C GLN A 255 12.19 -15.04 -3.20
N GLY A 256 12.56 -14.55 -2.01
CA GLY A 256 11.89 -13.49 -1.25
C GLY A 256 12.69 -12.20 -1.33
N GLY A 257 12.97 -11.74 -2.56
CA GLY A 257 13.45 -10.38 -2.78
C GLY A 257 12.32 -9.35 -2.57
N PRO A 258 12.64 -8.07 -2.35
CA PRO A 258 11.66 -7.03 -2.09
C PRO A 258 10.80 -6.83 -3.35
N LEU A 259 9.57 -7.33 -3.35
CA LEU A 259 8.67 -7.20 -4.50
C LEU A 259 8.10 -5.78 -4.59
N THR A 260 8.87 -4.78 -5.03
CA THR A 260 8.29 -3.51 -5.50
C THR A 260 9.07 -2.87 -6.65
N GLY A 261 8.43 -2.84 -7.82
CA GLY A 261 8.54 -1.80 -8.84
C GLY A 261 7.15 -1.23 -9.06
N ALA A 262 6.94 -0.26 -9.96
CA ALA A 262 5.59 0.04 -10.39
C ALA A 262 5.01 -1.26 -10.98
N PHE A 263 4.14 -1.96 -10.22
CA PHE A 263 3.50 -3.22 -10.65
C PHE A 263 2.79 -3.00 -12.00
N PHE A 264 2.47 -1.74 -12.28
CA PHE A 264 1.93 -1.26 -13.53
C PHE A 264 2.77 -0.10 -14.04
N GLN A 265 3.15 -0.17 -15.32
CA GLN A 265 3.51 1.03 -16.05
C GLN A 265 2.29 1.96 -16.15
N ASN A 266 2.55 3.25 -16.35
CA ASN A 266 1.57 4.33 -16.34
C ASN A 266 0.25 3.94 -17.03
N ILE A 267 -0.86 3.88 -16.27
CA ILE A 267 -2.16 3.43 -16.80
C ILE A 267 -2.76 4.57 -17.61
N THR A 268 -2.65 4.46 -18.93
CA THR A 268 -3.11 5.49 -19.88
C THR A 268 -4.51 5.24 -20.43
N SER A 269 -5.00 3.99 -20.35
CA SER A 269 -6.34 3.63 -20.81
C SER A 269 -7.44 4.12 -19.86
N SER A 270 -8.60 4.44 -20.44
CA SER A 270 -9.82 4.79 -19.71
C SER A 270 -10.79 3.61 -19.52
N ASN A 271 -10.55 2.43 -20.10
CA ASN A 271 -11.43 1.25 -20.01
C ASN A 271 -10.63 -0.01 -19.65
N VAL A 272 -10.48 -0.25 -18.35
CA VAL A 272 -9.44 -1.12 -17.82
C VAL A 272 -10.04 -2.29 -17.03
N ARG A 273 -9.52 -3.51 -17.19
CA ARG A 273 -9.77 -4.60 -16.23
C ARG A 273 -8.49 -4.98 -15.50
N PHE A 274 -8.60 -5.18 -14.20
CA PHE A 274 -7.54 -5.79 -13.39
C PHE A 274 -7.95 -7.22 -13.03
N VAL A 275 -7.09 -8.16 -13.40
CA VAL A 275 -7.21 -9.58 -13.05
C VAL A 275 -6.04 -9.92 -12.15
N ILE A 276 -6.37 -10.29 -10.91
CA ILE A 276 -5.43 -10.33 -9.80
C ILE A 276 -5.35 -11.74 -9.24
N ASP A 277 -4.15 -12.25 -9.01
CA ASP A 277 -3.97 -13.55 -8.39
C ASP A 277 -4.35 -13.50 -6.91
N GLY A 278 -5.37 -14.28 -6.58
CA GLY A 278 -5.90 -14.46 -5.25
C GLY A 278 -5.43 -15.75 -4.58
N SER A 279 -4.55 -16.52 -5.21
CA SER A 279 -4.16 -17.86 -4.78
C SER A 279 -3.28 -17.87 -3.52
N GLY A 280 -3.15 -19.04 -2.91
CA GLY A 280 -2.39 -19.24 -1.67
C GLY A 280 -0.90 -18.91 -1.78
N SER A 281 -0.29 -19.02 -2.96
CA SER A 281 1.13 -18.68 -3.16
C SER A 281 1.42 -17.21 -2.90
N MET A 282 0.43 -16.35 -3.11
CA MET A 282 0.49 -14.92 -2.79
C MET A 282 0.69 -14.65 -1.28
N SER A 283 0.46 -15.63 -0.41
CA SER A 283 0.79 -15.52 1.02
C SER A 283 2.28 -15.67 1.32
N ALA A 284 3.13 -15.93 0.32
CA ALA A 284 4.56 -16.07 0.51
C ALA A 284 5.16 -14.79 1.10
N CYS A 285 6.03 -14.97 2.10
CA CYS A 285 6.71 -13.85 2.72
C CYS A 285 7.81 -13.33 1.79
N VAL A 286 7.76 -12.04 1.49
CA VAL A 286 8.77 -11.37 0.67
C VAL A 286 9.79 -10.65 1.54
N MET A 287 9.40 -10.20 2.73
CA MET A 287 10.30 -9.57 3.68
C MET A 287 10.00 -9.98 5.11
N TRP A 288 11.04 -10.48 5.78
CA TRP A 288 10.97 -10.87 7.18
C TRP A 288 11.23 -9.65 8.09
N GLY A 289 10.31 -9.42 9.00
CA GLY A 289 10.42 -8.46 10.08
C GLY A 289 11.32 -8.98 11.21
N ASP A 290 11.69 -8.06 12.09
CA ASP A 290 12.57 -8.38 13.22
C ASP A 290 11.80 -9.07 14.36
N GLY A 291 12.47 -9.99 15.04
CA GLY A 291 11.89 -10.76 16.14
C GLY A 291 10.92 -11.89 15.75
N TYR A 292 10.15 -12.33 16.75
CA TYR A 292 9.21 -13.46 16.65
C TYR A 292 7.85 -13.08 17.23
N GLY A 293 6.79 -13.41 16.50
CA GLY A 293 5.40 -13.18 16.89
C GLY A 293 4.64 -14.47 17.18
N SER A 294 3.33 -14.38 16.97
CA SER A 294 2.41 -15.52 16.97
C SER A 294 2.70 -16.45 15.78
N TRP A 295 2.28 -17.71 15.91
CA TRP A 295 2.34 -18.65 14.79
C TRP A 295 1.41 -18.18 13.67
N ARG A 296 1.96 -18.05 12.46
CA ARG A 296 1.21 -17.75 11.23
C ARG A 296 1.62 -18.72 10.12
N THR A 297 0.67 -19.03 9.26
CA THR A 297 0.87 -19.88 8.08
C THR A 297 1.16 -19.02 6.87
N PHE A 298 2.21 -19.36 6.12
CA PHE A 298 2.57 -18.72 4.86
C PHE A 298 2.90 -19.76 3.80
N TYR A 299 2.79 -19.44 2.53
CA TYR A 299 3.31 -20.29 1.46
C TYR A 299 4.83 -20.21 1.40
N ASP A 300 5.50 -21.36 1.34
CA ASP A 300 6.95 -21.46 1.17
C ASP A 300 7.24 -21.84 -0.29
N PRO A 301 7.63 -20.89 -1.16
CA PRO A 301 7.81 -21.13 -2.59
C PRO A 301 8.93 -22.14 -2.86
N ASN A 302 9.98 -22.17 -2.02
CA ASN A 302 11.09 -23.11 -2.16
C ASN A 302 10.66 -24.56 -1.92
N ARG A 303 9.59 -24.77 -1.13
CA ARG A 303 9.07 -26.10 -0.79
C ARG A 303 7.77 -26.45 -1.51
N GLY A 304 7.20 -25.50 -2.25
CA GLY A 304 5.91 -25.65 -2.93
C GLY A 304 4.74 -25.96 -1.98
N ARG A 305 4.79 -25.53 -0.71
CA ARG A 305 3.78 -25.87 0.31
C ARG A 305 3.67 -24.82 1.39
N TYR A 306 2.56 -24.85 2.15
CA TYR A 306 2.41 -24.01 3.34
C TYR A 306 3.37 -24.42 4.46
N ARG A 307 3.80 -23.41 5.24
CA ARG A 307 4.66 -23.54 6.40
C ARG A 307 4.14 -22.65 7.53
N ASP A 308 4.06 -23.22 8.72
CA ASP A 308 3.83 -22.45 9.94
C ASP A 308 5.17 -21.94 10.48
N THR A 309 5.20 -20.68 10.90
CA THR A 309 6.38 -20.05 11.51
C THR A 309 5.97 -18.97 12.50
N ARG A 310 6.84 -18.72 13.48
CA ARG A 310 6.74 -17.57 14.40
C ARG A 310 7.53 -16.36 13.93
N ARG A 311 8.34 -16.51 12.87
CA ARG A 311 9.06 -15.37 12.29
C ARG A 311 8.02 -14.35 11.82
N ILE A 312 8.23 -13.08 12.16
CA ILE A 312 7.35 -12.01 11.73
C ILE A 312 7.59 -11.81 10.24
N CYS A 313 6.55 -12.00 9.43
CA CYS A 313 6.57 -11.55 8.04
C CYS A 313 6.11 -10.10 8.02
N ALA A 314 6.99 -9.18 7.64
CA ALA A 314 6.67 -7.77 7.55
C ALA A 314 5.85 -7.47 6.28
N LEU A 315 6.09 -8.23 5.21
CA LEU A 315 5.33 -8.12 3.97
C LEU A 315 5.24 -9.46 3.22
N THR A 316 4.02 -9.80 2.79
CA THR A 316 3.71 -10.89 1.85
C THR A 316 3.47 -10.36 0.43
N ARG A 317 3.46 -11.25 -0.58
CA ARG A 317 3.14 -10.85 -1.97
C ARG A 317 1.74 -10.25 -2.08
N MET A 318 0.78 -10.80 -1.35
CA MET A 318 -0.60 -10.32 -1.29
C MET A 318 -0.69 -8.92 -0.70
N GLU A 319 -0.02 -8.66 0.42
CA GLU A 319 -0.01 -7.31 1.04
C GLU A 319 0.64 -6.27 0.10
N ALA A 320 1.72 -6.64 -0.59
CA ALA A 320 2.35 -5.78 -1.59
C ALA A 320 1.36 -5.43 -2.71
N LEU A 321 0.72 -6.45 -3.28
CA LEU A 321 -0.31 -6.32 -4.30
C LEU A 321 -1.48 -5.42 -3.85
N ILE A 322 -2.02 -5.63 -2.64
CA ILE A 322 -3.12 -4.85 -2.07
C ILE A 322 -2.73 -3.38 -1.97
N SER A 323 -1.53 -3.10 -1.45
CA SER A 323 -1.01 -1.74 -1.31
C SER A 323 -0.92 -1.03 -2.67
N GLU A 324 -0.46 -1.73 -3.70
CA GLU A 324 -0.22 -1.17 -5.03
C GLU A 324 -1.51 -0.92 -5.78
N MET A 325 -2.41 -1.90 -5.75
CA MET A 325 -3.73 -1.75 -6.32
C MET A 325 -4.51 -0.63 -5.65
N THR A 326 -4.40 -0.47 -4.34
CA THR A 326 -5.01 0.65 -3.63
C THR A 326 -4.47 1.99 -4.13
N MET A 327 -3.15 2.13 -4.22
CA MET A 327 -2.54 3.36 -4.73
C MET A 327 -2.95 3.69 -6.17
N ILE A 328 -3.04 2.67 -7.03
CA ILE A 328 -3.50 2.85 -8.42
C ILE A 328 -4.96 3.28 -8.46
N LEU A 329 -5.81 2.59 -7.70
CA LEU A 329 -7.23 2.93 -7.62
C LEU A 329 -7.45 4.31 -7.01
N GLU A 330 -6.55 4.83 -6.17
CA GLU A 330 -6.60 6.22 -5.69
C GLU A 330 -6.17 7.23 -6.76
N GLN A 331 -5.22 6.89 -7.62
CA GLN A 331 -4.62 7.79 -8.61
C GLN A 331 -5.35 7.83 -9.95
N LEU A 332 -6.07 6.77 -10.32
CA LEU A 332 -6.75 6.71 -11.61
C LEU A 332 -7.72 7.90 -11.81
N PRO A 333 -7.82 8.49 -13.01
CA PRO A 333 -8.77 9.56 -13.28
C PRO A 333 -10.23 9.16 -13.00
N ASN A 334 -11.07 10.10 -12.56
CA ASN A 334 -12.49 9.85 -12.24
C ASN A 334 -13.31 9.34 -13.44
N ASN A 335 -12.92 9.68 -14.66
CA ASN A 335 -13.59 9.22 -15.89
C ASN A 335 -13.19 7.79 -16.29
N THR A 336 -12.15 7.21 -15.67
CA THR A 336 -11.72 5.82 -15.93
C THR A 336 -12.81 4.85 -15.52
N LYS A 337 -13.15 3.93 -16.41
CA LYS A 337 -13.99 2.78 -16.14
C LYS A 337 -13.14 1.56 -15.84
N ILE A 338 -13.47 0.85 -14.76
CA ILE A 338 -12.71 -0.32 -14.34
C ILE A 338 -13.59 -1.54 -14.10
N GLY A 339 -12.98 -2.72 -14.23
CA GLY A 339 -13.48 -3.96 -13.63
C GLY A 339 -12.38 -4.65 -12.82
N LEU A 340 -12.77 -5.30 -11.72
CA LEU A 340 -11.83 -5.98 -10.82
C LEU A 340 -12.24 -7.44 -10.62
N THR A 341 -11.30 -8.35 -10.85
CA THR A 341 -11.49 -9.78 -10.62
C THR A 341 -10.27 -10.34 -9.91
N SER A 342 -10.50 -11.06 -8.82
CA SER A 342 -9.50 -11.91 -8.18
C SER A 342 -9.74 -13.34 -8.61
N PHE A 343 -8.70 -14.02 -9.11
CA PHE A 343 -8.80 -15.40 -9.54
C PHE A 343 -8.13 -16.33 -8.54
N SER A 344 -8.75 -17.48 -8.34
CA SER A 344 -8.14 -18.64 -7.70
C SER A 344 -8.98 -19.87 -8.08
N SER A 345 -8.64 -21.05 -7.57
CA SER A 345 -9.44 -22.25 -7.81
C SER A 345 -10.92 -22.04 -7.45
N SER A 346 -11.81 -22.59 -8.28
CA SER A 346 -13.25 -22.50 -8.06
C SER A 346 -13.68 -23.02 -6.67
N GLY A 347 -14.58 -22.29 -6.00
CA GLY A 347 -15.04 -22.59 -4.65
C GLY A 347 -14.18 -22.02 -3.51
N TYR A 348 -13.02 -21.46 -3.81
CA TYR A 348 -12.16 -20.78 -2.83
C TYR A 348 -12.52 -19.30 -2.66
N ARG A 349 -12.12 -18.72 -1.54
CA ARG A 349 -12.60 -17.40 -1.09
C ARG A 349 -12.12 -16.24 -1.95
N ASN A 350 -10.96 -16.38 -2.58
CA ASN A 350 -10.38 -15.36 -3.43
C ASN A 350 -10.69 -15.56 -4.91
N ASN A 351 -11.51 -16.55 -5.27
CA ASN A 351 -12.11 -16.61 -6.61
C ASN A 351 -13.37 -15.76 -6.60
N LYS A 352 -13.21 -14.45 -6.74
CA LYS A 352 -14.28 -13.46 -6.55
C LYS A 352 -14.11 -12.26 -7.45
N GLU A 353 -15.22 -11.59 -7.73
CA GLU A 353 -15.27 -10.40 -8.54
C GLU A 353 -15.85 -9.23 -7.74
N TRP A 354 -15.41 -8.02 -8.05
CA TRP A 354 -16.06 -6.82 -7.53
C TRP A 354 -17.47 -6.73 -8.09
N SER A 355 -18.47 -6.81 -7.21
CA SER A 355 -19.88 -6.98 -7.57
C SER A 355 -20.39 -5.92 -8.55
N GLU A 356 -19.88 -4.70 -8.43
CA GLU A 356 -20.25 -3.57 -9.29
C GLU A 356 -19.84 -3.81 -10.76
N SER A 357 -18.70 -4.48 -11.00
CA SER A 357 -18.18 -4.73 -12.34
C SER A 357 -18.61 -6.06 -12.98
N THR A 358 -19.55 -6.77 -12.34
CA THR A 358 -20.05 -8.08 -12.82
C THR A 358 -20.60 -7.99 -14.24
N ASN A 359 -21.28 -6.88 -14.56
CA ASN A 359 -22.00 -6.66 -15.83
C ASN A 359 -21.27 -5.70 -16.78
N GLY A 360 -19.98 -5.46 -16.59
CA GLY A 360 -19.19 -4.54 -17.42
C GLY A 360 -18.34 -3.59 -16.58
N LEU A 361 -17.75 -2.58 -17.22
CA LEU A 361 -16.88 -1.62 -16.54
C LEU A 361 -17.69 -0.55 -15.80
N VAL A 362 -17.17 -0.13 -14.65
CA VAL A 362 -17.78 0.88 -13.78
C VAL A 362 -16.91 2.11 -13.72
N ARG A 363 -17.50 3.29 -13.90
CA ARG A 363 -16.77 4.55 -13.78
C ARG A 363 -16.37 4.82 -12.33
N LEU A 364 -15.08 5.05 -12.10
CA LEU A 364 -14.53 5.26 -10.75
C LEU A 364 -15.04 6.53 -10.05
N GLY A 365 -15.30 7.59 -10.82
CA GLY A 365 -15.80 8.86 -10.32
C GLY A 365 -17.26 8.84 -9.89
N ASP A 366 -18.00 7.77 -10.17
CA ASP A 366 -19.36 7.63 -9.70
C ASP A 366 -19.38 7.44 -8.17
N SER A 367 -20.41 7.98 -7.51
CA SER A 367 -20.48 8.06 -6.04
C SER A 367 -20.22 6.69 -5.37
N GLY A 368 -19.22 6.66 -4.48
CA GLY A 368 -18.83 5.48 -3.70
C GLY A 368 -18.13 4.36 -4.48
N LYS A 369 -17.98 4.45 -5.82
CA LYS A 369 -17.43 3.35 -6.62
C LYS A 369 -15.94 3.13 -6.39
N ARG A 370 -15.14 4.18 -6.31
CA ARG A 370 -13.72 4.07 -5.95
C ARG A 370 -13.51 3.43 -4.58
N ASP A 371 -14.30 3.83 -3.59
CA ASP A 371 -14.19 3.33 -2.22
C ASP A 371 -14.55 1.84 -2.17
N SER A 372 -15.62 1.45 -2.87
CA SER A 372 -16.03 0.05 -3.00
C SER A 372 -14.98 -0.80 -3.73
N ALA A 373 -14.33 -0.26 -4.76
CA ALA A 373 -13.25 -0.92 -5.49
C ALA A 373 -12.03 -1.15 -4.60
N ILE A 374 -11.60 -0.15 -3.83
CA ILE A 374 -10.51 -0.27 -2.85
C ILE A 374 -10.88 -1.30 -1.78
N GLN A 375 -12.10 -1.23 -1.24
CA GLN A 375 -12.58 -2.20 -0.25
C GLN A 375 -12.55 -3.64 -0.78
N PHE A 376 -12.91 -3.86 -2.05
CA PHE A 376 -12.81 -5.18 -2.68
C PHE A 376 -11.37 -5.70 -2.64
N VAL A 377 -10.39 -4.89 -3.06
CA VAL A 377 -8.96 -5.25 -3.03
C VAL A 377 -8.49 -5.56 -1.61
N ASN A 378 -8.89 -4.76 -0.64
CA ASN A 378 -8.52 -4.95 0.77
C ASN A 378 -9.17 -6.19 1.41
N THR A 379 -10.06 -6.90 0.69
CA THR A 379 -10.61 -8.17 1.20
C THR A 379 -9.81 -9.40 0.77
N LEU A 380 -8.72 -9.24 0.01
CA LEU A 380 -7.97 -10.36 -0.57
C LEU A 380 -7.16 -11.15 0.48
N ASP A 381 -6.86 -10.56 1.64
CA ASP A 381 -6.11 -11.19 2.72
C ASP A 381 -6.95 -11.52 3.98
N ASN A 382 -8.26 -11.20 4.00
CA ASN A 382 -9.15 -11.41 5.14
C ASN A 382 -9.33 -12.87 5.60
N GLU A 383 -9.16 -13.83 4.70
CA GLU A 383 -9.43 -15.24 4.98
C GLU A 383 -8.14 -16.01 5.30
N ARG A 384 -8.28 -17.19 5.91
CA ARG A 384 -7.12 -18.06 6.14
C ARG A 384 -6.46 -18.41 4.80
N VAL A 385 -5.13 -18.32 4.74
CA VAL A 385 -4.33 -18.55 3.51
C VAL A 385 -4.60 -19.90 2.83
N THR A 386 -4.99 -20.92 3.60
CA THR A 386 -5.35 -22.25 3.07
C THR A 386 -6.72 -22.30 2.38
N ARG A 387 -7.51 -21.22 2.46
CA ARG A 387 -8.80 -21.02 1.78
C ARG A 387 -8.71 -20.09 0.57
N TRP A 388 -7.51 -19.66 0.22
CA TRP A 388 -7.27 -18.81 -0.95
C TRP A 388 -7.25 -19.62 -2.25
N GLY A 389 -6.92 -20.91 -2.21
CA GLY A 389 -6.98 -21.81 -3.36
C GLY A 389 -5.72 -21.79 -4.21
N GLY A 390 -5.76 -22.48 -5.35
CA GLY A 390 -4.69 -22.51 -6.34
C GLY A 390 -4.84 -21.45 -7.43
N THR A 391 -3.83 -21.33 -8.28
CA THR A 391 -3.75 -20.43 -9.42
C THR A 391 -4.58 -20.98 -10.59
N ASP A 392 -5.75 -20.39 -10.83
CA ASP A 392 -6.67 -20.75 -11.93
C ASP A 392 -7.22 -19.46 -12.59
N PRO A 393 -6.49 -18.87 -13.55
CA PRO A 393 -6.83 -17.54 -14.09
C PRO A 393 -7.85 -17.58 -15.23
N TRP A 394 -8.23 -18.76 -15.73
CA TRP A 394 -8.82 -18.91 -17.07
C TRP A 394 -10.14 -18.19 -17.26
N ASN A 395 -11.05 -18.31 -16.29
CA ASN A 395 -12.35 -17.64 -16.34
C ASN A 395 -12.20 -16.11 -16.25
N ALA A 396 -11.25 -15.63 -15.45
CA ALA A 396 -11.03 -14.19 -15.27
C ALA A 396 -10.42 -13.57 -16.53
N ILE A 397 -9.46 -14.24 -17.17
CA ILE A 397 -8.89 -13.79 -18.44
C ILE A 397 -9.96 -13.84 -19.54
N GLN A 398 -10.71 -14.95 -19.66
CA GLN A 398 -11.75 -15.07 -20.68
C GLN A 398 -12.79 -13.96 -20.56
N LYS A 399 -13.23 -13.65 -19.33
CA LYS A 399 -14.17 -12.56 -19.08
C LYS A 399 -13.65 -11.20 -19.56
N ALA A 400 -12.35 -10.94 -19.44
CA ALA A 400 -11.77 -9.69 -19.95
C ALA A 400 -11.79 -9.62 -21.48
N PHE A 401 -11.56 -10.75 -22.17
CA PHE A 401 -11.70 -10.82 -23.63
C PHE A 401 -13.15 -10.67 -24.09
N ASP A 402 -14.09 -11.28 -23.38
CA ASP A 402 -15.53 -11.24 -23.68
C ASP A 402 -16.14 -9.85 -23.47
N ASP A 403 -15.63 -9.07 -22.51
CA ASP A 403 -16.08 -7.69 -22.28
C ASP A 403 -15.53 -6.73 -23.34
N THR A 404 -16.26 -6.63 -24.45
CA THR A 404 -15.88 -5.77 -25.60
C THR A 404 -15.58 -4.31 -25.23
N GLU A 405 -16.14 -3.77 -24.15
CA GLU A 405 -15.84 -2.38 -23.75
C GLU A 405 -14.39 -2.20 -23.30
N THR A 406 -13.83 -3.22 -22.65
CA THR A 406 -12.46 -3.25 -22.16
C THR A 406 -11.49 -3.17 -23.34
N ASP A 407 -10.52 -2.25 -23.25
CA ASP A 407 -9.43 -2.12 -24.23
C ASP A 407 -8.07 -2.51 -23.64
N THR A 408 -7.95 -2.52 -22.31
CA THR A 408 -6.70 -2.85 -21.61
C THR A 408 -6.95 -3.79 -20.44
N LEU A 409 -6.21 -4.89 -20.38
CA LEU A 409 -6.17 -5.85 -19.28
C LEU A 409 -4.82 -5.73 -18.55
N TYR A 410 -4.90 -5.67 -17.23
CA TYR A 410 -3.78 -5.75 -16.32
C TYR A 410 -3.87 -7.06 -15.53
N LEU A 411 -2.99 -8.01 -15.84
CA LEU A 411 -2.97 -9.36 -15.28
C LEU A 411 -1.78 -9.52 -14.32
N MET A 412 -2.05 -9.79 -13.05
CA MET A 412 -1.00 -10.01 -12.04
C MET A 412 -1.06 -11.43 -11.51
N SER A 413 0.09 -12.09 -11.43
CA SER A 413 0.25 -13.41 -10.82
C SER A 413 1.62 -13.58 -10.21
N ASP A 414 1.73 -14.41 -9.18
CA ASP A 414 3.03 -14.80 -8.63
C ASP A 414 3.59 -16.10 -9.21
N GLY A 415 2.98 -16.64 -10.27
CA GLY A 415 3.53 -17.80 -10.95
C GLY A 415 2.64 -18.42 -12.02
N GLN A 416 2.70 -19.75 -12.08
CA GLN A 416 2.10 -20.56 -13.13
C GLN A 416 0.73 -21.11 -12.69
N PRO A 417 -0.23 -21.23 -13.63
CA PRO A 417 -1.48 -21.94 -13.40
C PRO A 417 -1.23 -23.35 -12.86
N ASN A 418 -2.08 -23.83 -11.95
CA ASN A 418 -1.99 -25.23 -11.49
C ASN A 418 -2.45 -26.23 -12.54
N ARG A 419 -3.29 -25.79 -13.49
CA ARG A 419 -3.87 -26.61 -14.56
C ARG A 419 -3.90 -25.81 -15.85
N ASP A 420 -3.81 -26.50 -16.98
CA ASP A 420 -4.11 -25.91 -18.28
C ASP A 420 -5.61 -25.53 -18.38
N ARG A 421 -5.96 -24.80 -19.44
CA ARG A 421 -7.33 -24.34 -19.71
C ARG A 421 -8.37 -25.45 -19.86
N ASN A 422 -7.93 -26.67 -20.19
CA ASN A 422 -8.79 -27.84 -20.36
C ASN A 422 -8.84 -28.70 -19.08
N GLY A 423 -8.21 -28.24 -17.98
CA GLY A 423 -8.17 -28.93 -16.69
C GLY A 423 -7.08 -30.00 -16.58
N GLY A 424 -6.20 -30.11 -17.57
CA GLY A 424 -5.02 -30.97 -17.57
C GLY A 424 -3.85 -30.38 -16.79
N SER A 425 -2.70 -31.08 -16.82
CA SER A 425 -1.50 -30.63 -16.09
C SER A 425 -0.81 -29.52 -16.86
N TRP A 426 -0.50 -28.41 -16.18
CA TRP A 426 0.21 -27.29 -16.79
C TRP A 426 1.69 -27.62 -17.01
N SER A 427 2.23 -27.25 -18.17
CA SER A 427 3.62 -27.45 -18.56
C SER A 427 4.12 -26.36 -19.50
N SER A 428 5.42 -26.34 -19.81
CA SER A 428 6.00 -25.42 -20.80
C SER A 428 5.47 -25.61 -22.21
N MET A 429 4.90 -26.78 -22.53
CA MET A 429 4.25 -27.02 -23.82
C MET A 429 2.94 -26.24 -23.98
N ASP A 430 2.36 -25.76 -22.87
CA ASP A 430 1.07 -25.06 -22.85
C ASP A 430 1.21 -23.54 -23.00
N TYR A 431 2.42 -23.00 -22.90
CA TYR A 431 2.68 -21.55 -22.91
C TYR A 431 2.22 -20.91 -24.22
N GLN A 432 2.79 -21.34 -25.34
CA GLN A 432 2.49 -20.79 -26.66
C GLN A 432 1.05 -21.06 -27.11
N PRO A 433 0.51 -22.30 -26.99
CA PRO A 433 -0.89 -22.56 -27.37
C PRO A 433 -1.89 -21.72 -26.58
N THR A 434 -1.65 -21.50 -25.29
CA THR A 434 -2.54 -20.70 -24.44
C THR A 434 -2.44 -19.21 -24.78
N ALA A 435 -1.23 -18.68 -24.97
CA ALA A 435 -1.03 -17.29 -25.38
C ALA A 435 -1.66 -17.02 -26.75
N ASN A 436 -1.47 -17.92 -27.72
CA ASN A 436 -2.10 -17.84 -29.05
C ASN A 436 -3.62 -17.85 -28.95
N HIS A 437 -4.21 -18.76 -28.17
CA HIS A 437 -5.66 -18.83 -28.04
C HIS A 437 -6.27 -17.49 -27.59
N TYR A 438 -5.71 -16.86 -26.57
CA TYR A 438 -6.24 -15.58 -26.09
C TYR A 438 -5.95 -14.45 -27.09
N ALA A 439 -4.76 -14.41 -27.70
CA ALA A 439 -4.44 -13.43 -28.72
C ALA A 439 -5.36 -13.53 -29.97
N GLU A 440 -5.77 -14.74 -30.35
CA GLU A 440 -6.78 -14.97 -31.40
C GLU A 440 -8.14 -14.38 -31.05
N GLY A 441 -8.46 -14.23 -29.76
CA GLY A 441 -9.65 -13.53 -29.27
C GLY A 441 -9.70 -12.04 -29.63
N ASN A 442 -8.58 -11.44 -30.04
CA ASN A 442 -8.55 -10.08 -30.59
C ASN A 442 -8.96 -9.99 -32.06
N ILE A 443 -8.99 -11.12 -32.80
CA ILE A 443 -9.34 -11.13 -34.21
C ILE A 443 -10.80 -10.69 -34.38
N ASN A 444 -11.00 -9.58 -35.10
CA ASN A 444 -12.31 -8.95 -35.32
C ASN A 444 -13.06 -8.53 -34.03
N ARG A 445 -12.34 -8.35 -32.92
CA ARG A 445 -12.94 -7.85 -31.68
C ARG A 445 -13.37 -6.40 -31.88
N LYS A 446 -14.66 -6.13 -31.65
CA LYS A 446 -15.27 -4.81 -31.86
C LYS A 446 -16.09 -4.36 -30.67
N HIS A 447 -16.14 -3.06 -30.45
CA HIS A 447 -17.05 -2.42 -29.52
C HIS A 447 -17.75 -1.25 -30.20
N ASN A 448 -19.09 -1.27 -30.21
CA ASN A 448 -19.91 -0.28 -30.93
C ASN A 448 -19.53 -0.11 -32.42
N GLY A 449 -19.09 -1.20 -33.07
CA GLY A 449 -18.73 -1.22 -34.49
C GLY A 449 -17.29 -0.82 -34.81
N GLU A 450 -16.54 -0.32 -33.82
CA GLU A 450 -15.13 0.03 -33.95
C GLU A 450 -14.23 -1.11 -33.49
N ASP A 451 -13.10 -1.30 -34.17
CA ASP A 451 -12.11 -2.29 -33.79
C ASP A 451 -11.53 -1.95 -32.42
N ARG A 452 -11.51 -2.94 -31.53
CA ARG A 452 -11.04 -2.80 -30.16
C ARG A 452 -10.32 -4.07 -29.75
N ALA A 453 -9.06 -4.19 -30.13
CA ALA A 453 -8.20 -5.23 -29.59
C ALA A 453 -7.97 -4.98 -28.09
N LEU A 454 -7.92 -6.05 -27.31
CA LEU A 454 -7.54 -6.02 -25.90
C LEU A 454 -6.01 -6.06 -25.79
N ILE A 455 -5.43 -5.03 -25.17
CA ILE A 455 -4.01 -4.98 -24.83
C ILE A 455 -3.81 -5.66 -23.47
N VAL A 456 -3.01 -6.71 -23.39
CA VAL A 456 -2.77 -7.42 -22.12
C VAL A 456 -1.41 -7.05 -21.56
N ASN A 457 -1.40 -6.22 -20.53
CA ASN A 457 -0.22 -5.98 -19.71
C ASN A 457 -0.19 -6.99 -18.59
N SER A 458 0.94 -7.66 -18.39
CA SER A 458 1.07 -8.69 -17.35
C SER A 458 2.27 -8.44 -16.44
N THR A 459 2.09 -8.78 -15.16
CA THR A 459 3.11 -8.62 -14.13
C THR A 459 3.27 -9.91 -13.35
N SER A 460 4.51 -10.42 -13.30
CA SER A 460 4.86 -11.60 -12.52
C SER A 460 5.55 -11.22 -11.21
N LEU A 461 5.10 -11.81 -10.09
CA LEU A 461 5.54 -11.47 -8.73
C LEU A 461 6.44 -12.55 -8.14
N GLY A 462 7.75 -12.31 -8.20
CA GLY A 462 8.78 -13.15 -7.58
C GLY A 462 9.11 -14.44 -8.34
N LEU A 463 8.41 -14.76 -9.44
CA LEU A 463 8.71 -15.88 -10.33
C LEU A 463 8.57 -15.44 -11.80
N GLU A 464 9.48 -15.87 -12.65
CA GLU A 464 9.37 -15.71 -14.10
C GLU A 464 8.14 -16.45 -14.63
N SER A 465 7.45 -15.85 -15.61
CA SER A 465 6.25 -16.44 -16.21
C SER A 465 6.27 -16.26 -17.72
N PRO A 466 6.96 -17.16 -18.47
CA PRO A 466 7.14 -17.00 -19.91
C PRO A 466 5.83 -16.99 -20.71
N TRP A 467 4.77 -17.63 -20.21
CA TRP A 467 3.47 -17.61 -20.87
C TRP A 467 2.76 -16.25 -20.74
N LEU A 468 2.94 -15.55 -19.60
CA LEU A 468 2.42 -14.19 -19.42
C LEU A 468 3.14 -13.22 -20.35
N GLU A 469 4.48 -13.36 -20.46
CA GLU A 469 5.27 -12.59 -21.41
C GLU A 469 4.80 -12.79 -22.85
N GLN A 470 4.64 -14.05 -23.29
CA GLN A 470 4.14 -14.37 -24.62
C GLN A 470 2.74 -13.79 -24.88
N LEU A 471 1.83 -13.89 -23.91
CA LEU A 471 0.48 -13.32 -24.02
C LEU A 471 0.53 -11.80 -24.18
N SER A 472 1.35 -11.12 -23.36
CA SER A 472 1.53 -9.67 -23.46
C SER A 472 2.09 -9.26 -24.82
N VAL A 473 3.14 -9.92 -25.30
CA VAL A 473 3.74 -9.63 -26.62
C VAL A 473 2.72 -9.82 -27.75
N LEU A 474 1.98 -10.94 -27.75
CA LEU A 474 0.99 -11.23 -28.80
C LEU A 474 -0.21 -10.28 -28.80
N THR A 475 -0.49 -9.62 -27.68
CA THR A 475 -1.59 -8.66 -27.53
C THR A 475 -1.10 -7.21 -27.52
N GLN A 476 0.15 -6.95 -27.90
CA GLN A 476 0.78 -5.63 -27.92
C GLN A 476 0.87 -4.93 -26.55
N GLY A 477 0.78 -5.70 -25.47
CA GLY A 477 0.98 -5.23 -24.11
C GLY A 477 2.42 -5.38 -23.63
N TYR A 478 2.64 -4.98 -22.38
CA TYR A 478 3.92 -5.01 -21.71
C TYR A 478 4.00 -6.13 -20.67
N TYR A 479 5.13 -6.81 -20.60
CA TYR A 479 5.46 -7.78 -19.56
C TYR A 479 6.40 -7.16 -18.54
N ASN A 480 6.03 -7.25 -17.26
CA ASN A 480 6.86 -6.82 -16.15
C ASN A 480 7.17 -8.00 -15.22
N GLN A 481 8.44 -8.19 -14.90
CA GLN A 481 8.87 -9.16 -13.87
C GLN A 481 9.34 -8.37 -12.66
N VAL A 482 8.70 -8.59 -11.52
CA VAL A 482 9.08 -8.01 -10.25
C VAL A 482 9.69 -9.13 -9.41
N ASP A 483 11.02 -9.22 -9.37
CA ASP A 483 11.74 -10.17 -8.51
C ASP A 483 13.05 -9.57 -7.98
N LYS A 484 13.87 -10.39 -7.30
CA LYS A 484 15.13 -9.94 -6.72
C LYS A 484 16.13 -9.44 -7.77
N ASP A 485 16.15 -10.05 -8.96
CA ASP A 485 17.19 -9.89 -9.98
C ASP A 485 16.83 -8.80 -11.00
N SER A 486 15.53 -8.63 -11.32
CA SER A 486 15.04 -7.56 -12.19
C SER A 486 15.18 -6.16 -11.57
N LEU A 487 15.25 -6.10 -10.25
CA LEU A 487 15.53 -4.86 -9.48
C LEU A 487 16.99 -4.44 -9.54
N THR A 488 17.92 -5.37 -9.80
CA THR A 488 19.33 -5.05 -10.05
C THR A 488 19.57 -4.55 -11.47
N GLU A 489 18.90 -5.11 -12.49
CA GLU A 489 19.12 -4.74 -13.90
C GLU A 489 18.47 -3.41 -14.31
N SER A 490 17.29 -3.09 -13.76
CA SER A 490 16.56 -1.85 -14.07
C SER A 490 17.30 -0.56 -13.66
N GLN A 491 18.36 -0.66 -12.85
CA GLN A 491 19.21 0.46 -12.43
C GLN A 491 20.52 0.60 -13.25
N GLU A 492 20.92 -0.38 -14.06
CA GLU A 492 22.11 -0.24 -14.93
C GLU A 492 21.81 0.63 -16.17
N ASN A 493 20.56 0.65 -16.63
CA ASN A 493 20.12 1.44 -17.77
C ASN A 493 19.90 2.94 -17.47
N ILE A 494 20.19 3.40 -16.26
CA ILE A 494 20.16 4.82 -15.84
C ILE A 494 21.57 5.34 -15.49
N SER A 495 22.63 4.53 -15.73
CA SER A 495 24.02 4.97 -15.52
C SER A 495 24.62 5.70 -16.72
#